data_AF-U4U7M8-F1
#
_entry.id   AF-U4U7M8-F1
#
_cell.length_a   1.000
_cell.length_b   1.000
_cell.length_c   1.000
_cell.angle_alpha   90.00
_cell.angle_beta   90.00
_cell.angle_gamma   90.00
#
_symmetry.space_group_name_H-M   'P 1'
#
loop_
_entity.id
_entity.type
_entity.pdbx_description
1 polymer ?
#
loop_
_entity_poly.entity_id
_entity_poly.type
_entity_poly.pdbx_seq_one_letter_code
_entity_poly.pdbx_strand_id
1 'polypeptide(L)' 'MKRDEEAEKWYRAALDAEPDHVPAHITYGKLLAKNVSRSAEAEQWFRRAQRLAPKDASVYHHYGKFL' A
#
# COMPACT_ATOMS: atom_id res chain seq x y z
N MET A 1 15.83 -3.87 5.65
CA MET A 1 16.49 -4.32 4.41
C MET A 1 16.04 -5.72 4.01
N LYS A 2 16.51 -6.84 4.59
CA LYS A 2 16.02 -8.19 4.17
C LYS A 2 14.53 -8.48 4.46
N ARG A 3 13.99 -7.93 5.55
CA ARG A 3 12.60 -8.18 5.97
C ARG A 3 11.56 -7.42 5.14
N ASP A 4 11.96 -6.29 4.55
CA ASP A 4 11.08 -5.46 3.74
C ASP A 4 10.92 -6.09 2.33
N GLU A 5 11.99 -6.65 1.77
CA GLU A 5 11.95 -7.38 0.50
C GLU A 5 11.10 -8.66 0.58
N GLU A 6 11.19 -9.38 1.70
CA GLU A 6 10.38 -10.58 1.92
C GLU A 6 8.91 -10.23 2.12
N ALA A 7 8.61 -9.19 2.91
CA ALA A 7 7.24 -8.69 3.07
C ALA A 7 6.64 -8.23 1.73
N GLU A 8 7.43 -7.58 0.90
CA GLU A 8 7.02 -7.17 -0.45
C GLU A 8 6.64 -8.34 -1.34
N LYS A 9 7.38 -9.47 -1.30
CA LYS A 9 6.98 -10.68 -2.02
C LYS A 9 5.62 -11.21 -1.56
N TRP A 10 5.37 -11.22 -0.24
CA TRP A 10 4.09 -11.66 0.32
C TRP A 10 2.95 -10.71 -0.05
N TYR A 11 3.16 -9.40 -0.03
CA TYR A 11 2.14 -8.43 -0.45
C TYR A 11 1.82 -8.56 -1.94
N ARG A 12 2.82 -8.75 -2.79
CA ARG A 12 2.58 -8.99 -4.22
C ARG A 12 1.79 -10.28 -4.44
N ALA A 13 2.16 -11.38 -3.77
CA ALA A 13 1.40 -12.63 -3.86
C ALA A 13 -0.05 -12.47 -3.36
N ALA A 14 -0.26 -11.70 -2.29
CA ALA A 14 -1.60 -11.40 -1.79
C ALA A 14 -2.42 -10.55 -2.78
N LEU A 15 -1.77 -9.59 -3.45
CA LEU A 15 -2.41 -8.75 -4.48
C LEU A 15 -2.64 -9.51 -5.79
N ASP A 16 -1.82 -10.50 -6.11
CA ASP A 16 -2.05 -11.40 -7.25
C ASP A 16 -3.24 -12.34 -6.98
N ALA A 17 -3.37 -12.81 -5.74
CA ALA A 17 -4.51 -13.62 -5.33
C ALA A 17 -5.81 -12.80 -5.19
N GLU A 18 -5.72 -11.58 -4.67
CA GLU A 18 -6.86 -10.70 -4.44
C GLU A 18 -6.52 -9.25 -4.86
N PRO A 19 -6.68 -8.93 -6.16
CA PRO A 19 -6.32 -7.62 -6.72
C PRO A 19 -7.11 -6.43 -6.18
N ASP A 20 -8.25 -6.70 -5.53
CA ASP A 20 -9.15 -5.68 -4.99
C ASP A 20 -9.02 -5.56 -3.46
N HIS A 21 -8.05 -6.24 -2.84
CA HIS A 21 -7.85 -6.22 -1.40
C HIS A 21 -7.27 -4.88 -0.92
N VAL A 22 -8.15 -3.97 -0.50
CA VAL A 22 -7.83 -2.59 -0.09
C VAL A 22 -6.81 -2.52 1.08
N PRO A 23 -6.95 -3.29 2.18
CA PRO A 23 -5.94 -3.36 3.23
C PRO A 23 -4.55 -3.76 2.75
N ALA A 24 -4.43 -4.65 1.76
CA ALA A 24 -3.13 -5.04 1.20
C ALA A 24 -2.46 -3.86 0.48
N HIS A 25 -3.22 -3.08 -0.31
CA HIS A 25 -2.71 -1.88 -0.97
C HIS A 25 -2.21 -0.83 0.04
N ILE A 26 -2.97 -0.56 1.10
CA ILE A 26 -2.58 0.36 2.17
C ILE A 26 -1.29 -0.11 2.85
N THR A 27 -1.25 -1.39 3.23
CA THR A 27 -0.14 -1.93 4.02
C THR A 27 1.14 -2.00 3.20
N TYR A 28 1.02 -2.32 1.92
CA TYR A 28 2.15 -2.30 1.00
C TYR A 28 2.64 -0.87 0.76
N GLY A 29 1.75 0.10 0.53
CA GLY A 29 2.11 1.51 0.47
C GLY A 29 2.87 1.99 1.71
N LYS A 30 2.42 1.61 2.91
CA LYS A 30 3.12 1.92 4.17
C LYS A 30 4.51 1.29 4.27
N LEU A 31 4.68 0.07 3.76
CA LEU A 31 5.99 -0.59 3.73
C LEU A 31 6.96 0.18 2.82
N LEU A 32 6.50 0.58 1.64
CA LEU A 32 7.28 1.34 0.66
C LEU A 32 7.64 2.73 1.17
N ALA A 33 6.71 3.39 1.88
CA ALA A 33 6.92 4.71 2.48
C ALA A 33 8.04 4.73 3.54
N LYS A 34 8.46 3.58 4.07
CA LYS A 34 9.64 3.51 4.96
C LYS A 34 10.94 3.88 4.24
N ASN A 35 10.96 3.79 2.92
CA ASN A 35 12.09 4.18 2.10
C ASN A 35 11.75 5.43 1.29
N VAL A 36 12.44 6.53 1.57
CA VAL A 36 12.22 7.84 0.92
C VAL A 36 12.28 7.73 -0.61
N SER A 37 13.20 6.93 -1.15
CA SER A 37 13.35 6.74 -2.60
C SER A 37 12.15 6.04 -3.25
N ARG A 38 11.30 5.37 -2.46
CA ARG A 38 10.10 4.65 -2.91
C ARG A 38 8.80 5.35 -2.51
N SER A 39 8.88 6.57 -1.98
CA SER A 39 7.71 7.33 -1.57
C SER A 39 6.72 7.55 -2.72
N ALA A 40 7.23 7.81 -3.94
CA ALA A 40 6.38 7.93 -5.13
C ALA A 40 5.64 6.63 -5.48
N GLU A 41 6.27 5.46 -5.27
CA GLU A 41 5.63 4.16 -5.45
C GLU A 41 4.56 3.93 -4.37
N ALA A 42 4.87 4.25 -3.12
CA ALA A 42 3.94 4.19 -2.00
C ALA A 42 2.65 4.97 -2.29
N GLU A 43 2.78 6.20 -2.79
CA GLU A 43 1.65 7.06 -3.15
C GLU A 43 0.73 6.40 -4.18
N GLN A 44 1.29 5.71 -5.19
CA GLN A 44 0.48 5.03 -6.20
C GLN A 44 -0.39 3.92 -5.58
N TRP A 45 0.14 3.19 -4.60
CA TRP A 45 -0.61 2.15 -3.89
C TRP A 45 -1.73 2.72 -3.04
N PHE A 46 -1.51 3.83 -2.33
CA PHE A 46 -2.58 4.52 -1.60
C PHE A 46 -3.67 5.07 -2.53
N ARG A 47 -3.28 5.67 -3.66
CA ARG A 47 -4.24 6.13 -4.68
C ARG A 47 -5.05 4.98 -5.27
N ARG A 48 -4.44 3.80 -5.43
CA ARG A 48 -5.15 2.60 -5.89
C ARG A 48 -6.13 2.08 -4.84
N ALA A 49 -5.74 2.05 -3.56
CA ALA A 49 -6.66 1.77 -2.47
C ALA A 49 -7.86 2.74 -2.46
N GLN A 50 -7.61 4.03 -2.72
CA GLN A 50 -8.67 5.05 -2.78
C GLN A 50 -9.62 4.85 -3.97
N ARG A 51 -9.11 4.38 -5.12
CA ARG A 51 -9.96 4.03 -6.27
C ARG A 51 -10.79 2.78 -6.02
N LEU A 52 -10.22 1.79 -5.33
CA LEU A 52 -10.92 0.53 -5.01
C LEU A 52 -11.99 0.74 -3.94
N ALA A 53 -11.72 1.56 -2.92
CA ALA A 53 -12.66 1.87 -1.85
C ALA A 53 -12.76 3.38 -1.56
N PRO A 54 -13.40 4.16 -2.45
CA PRO A 54 -13.53 5.61 -2.31
C PRO A 54 -14.45 6.03 -1.15
N LYS A 55 -15.16 5.09 -0.52
CA LYS A 55 -16.01 5.34 0.65
C LYS A 55 -15.39 4.86 1.96
N ASP A 56 -14.21 4.24 1.90
CA ASP A 56 -13.55 3.69 3.08
C ASP A 56 -12.70 4.77 3.76
N ALA A 57 -13.15 5.22 4.92
CA ALA A 57 -12.47 6.22 5.72
C ALA A 57 -11.06 5.80 6.15
N SER A 58 -10.79 4.49 6.27
CA SER A 58 -9.47 3.98 6.63
C SER A 58 -8.41 4.32 5.58
N VAL A 59 -8.79 4.29 4.29
CA VAL A 59 -7.89 4.66 3.19
C VAL A 59 -7.49 6.12 3.31
N TYR A 60 -8.45 7.01 3.53
CA TYR A 60 -8.18 8.45 3.69
C TYR A 60 -7.34 8.74 4.94
N HIS A 61 -7.61 8.05 6.05
CA HIS A 61 -6.82 8.17 7.27
C HIS A 61 -5.36 7.76 7.03
N HIS A 62 -5.13 6.63 6.37
CA HIS A 62 -3.78 6.14 6.10
C HIS A 62 -3.06 6.96 5.02
N TYR A 63 -3.78 7.43 4.01
CA TYR A 63 -3.20 8.28 2.97
C TYR A 63 -2.84 9.67 3.50
N GLY A 64 -3.71 10.27 4.33
CA GLY A 64 -3.41 11.54 5.00
C GLY A 64 -2.25 11.45 6.00
N LYS A 65 -1.96 10.26 6.55
CA LYS A 65 -0.76 10.03 7.38
C LYS A 65 0.52 9.87 6.54
N PHE A 66 0.39 9.50 5.28
CA PHE A 66 1.51 9.31 4.36
C PHE A 66 2.01 10.63 3.76
N LEU A 67 1.08 11.54 3.42
CA LEU A 67 1.37 12.90 2.95
C LEU A 67 2.03 13.75 4.06
#